data_AF-A0A966CGX6-F1
#
_entry.id   AF-A0A966CGX6-F1
#
_cell.length_a   1.000
_cell.length_b   1.000
_cell.length_c   1.000
_cell.angle_alpha   90.00
_cell.angle_beta   90.00
_cell.angle_gamma   90.00
#
_symmetry.space_group_name_H-M   'P 1'
#
loop_
_entity.id
_entity.type
_entity.pdbx_description
1 polymer ?
#
loop_
_entity_poly.entity_id
_entity_poly.type
_entity_poly.pdbx_seq_one_letter_code
_entity_poly.pdbx_strand_id
1 'polypeptide(L)'
;TLERLSLTPPRWLERWAYLAALTPMDRAFAAVYRSLRRLGGPSSPSRTPAEAAAALAGLLPEAKAAIQTLLNECERSLYSLKPGYIYLARRAAATIRKEANRAALRNILKGCQRIGNG
;
A
#
# COMPACT_ATOMS: atom_id res chain seq x y z
N THR A 1 -21.18 10.90 30.83
CA THR A 1 -19.96 10.19 30.39
C THR A 1 -20.38 9.00 29.52
N LEU A 2 -19.76 8.86 28.34
CA LEU A 2 -20.16 7.94 27.26
C LEU A 2 -19.71 6.49 27.52
N GLU A 3 -19.98 5.94 28.69
CA GLU A 3 -19.58 4.56 29.06
C GLU A 3 -20.67 3.51 28.78
N ARG A 4 -21.82 3.93 28.24
CA ARG A 4 -23.04 3.10 28.17
C ARG A 4 -23.34 2.43 26.83
N LEU A 5 -22.40 2.45 25.89
CA LEU A 5 -22.55 1.82 24.59
C LEU A 5 -21.46 0.79 24.40
N SER A 6 -21.79 -0.49 24.64
CA SER A 6 -20.99 -1.68 24.31
C SER A 6 -20.87 -1.87 22.78
N LEU A 7 -20.55 -0.80 22.07
CA LEU A 7 -20.38 -0.78 20.64
C LEU A 7 -18.92 -1.10 20.35
N THR A 8 -18.67 -2.30 19.85
CA THR A 8 -17.39 -2.66 19.24
C THR A 8 -17.05 -1.57 18.23
N PRO A 9 -15.90 -0.89 18.36
CA PRO A 9 -15.59 0.23 17.47
C PRO A 9 -15.64 -0.25 16.03
N PRO A 10 -16.28 0.50 15.12
CA PRO A 10 -16.38 0.09 13.73
C PRO A 10 -14.98 -0.15 13.17
N ARG A 11 -14.76 -1.24 12.43
CA ARG A 11 -13.45 -1.57 11.85
C ARG A 11 -12.83 -0.43 11.03
N TRP A 12 -13.66 0.45 10.46
CA TRP A 12 -13.17 1.65 9.80
C TRP A 12 -12.57 2.65 10.80
N LEU A 13 -13.19 2.87 11.97
CA LEU A 13 -12.70 3.78 13.01
C LEU A 13 -11.42 3.25 13.68
N GLU A 14 -11.33 1.94 13.94
CA GLU A 14 -10.08 1.30 14.40
C GLU A 14 -8.98 1.47 13.35
N ARG A 15 -9.31 1.29 12.07
CA ARG A 15 -8.37 1.49 10.98
C ARG A 15 -7.95 2.97 10.84
N TRP A 16 -8.83 3.92 11.12
CA TRP A 16 -8.52 5.34 11.15
C TRP A 16 -7.66 5.73 12.35
N ALA A 17 -7.95 5.19 13.55
CA ALA A 17 -7.12 5.39 14.74
C ALA A 17 -5.73 4.78 14.55
N TYR A 18 -5.65 3.59 13.97
CA TYR A 18 -4.40 2.97 13.53
C TYR A 18 -3.67 3.86 12.51
N LEU A 19 -4.34 4.30 11.42
CA LEU A 19 -3.76 5.20 10.42
C LEU A 19 -3.37 6.59 10.96
N ALA A 20 -4.02 7.07 12.02
CA ALA A 20 -3.68 8.31 12.70
C ALA A 20 -2.43 8.14 13.59
N ALA A 21 -2.28 6.97 14.24
CA ALA A 21 -1.09 6.58 14.99
C ALA A 21 0.10 6.16 14.09
N LEU A 22 -0.14 5.89 12.80
CA LEU A 22 0.88 5.44 11.85
C LEU A 22 2.00 6.47 11.71
N THR A 23 3.24 5.98 11.84
CA THR A 23 4.45 6.79 11.63
C THR A 23 4.51 7.30 10.18
N PRO A 24 5.30 8.35 9.88
CA PRO A 24 5.51 8.81 8.52
C PRO A 24 5.94 7.67 7.56
N MET A 25 6.70 6.71 8.07
CA MET A 25 7.14 5.53 7.31
C MET A 25 5.96 4.63 6.95
N ASP A 26 5.10 4.31 7.93
CA ASP A 26 3.95 3.46 7.68
C ASP A 26 2.95 4.11 6.70
N ARG A 27 2.81 5.44 6.74
CA ARG A 27 1.99 6.19 5.76
C ARG A 27 2.56 6.06 4.34
N ALA A 28 3.88 6.03 4.19
CA ALA A 28 4.52 5.77 2.92
C ALA A 28 4.28 4.32 2.47
N PHE A 29 4.42 3.36 3.39
CA PHE A 29 4.15 1.94 3.11
C PHE A 29 2.68 1.66 2.74
N ALA A 30 1.73 2.44 3.27
CA ALA A 30 0.32 2.35 2.90
C ALA A 30 0.06 2.61 1.40
N ALA A 31 1.02 3.16 0.65
CA ALA A 31 0.94 3.21 -0.82
C ALA A 31 0.96 1.81 -1.46
N VAL A 32 1.69 0.85 -0.90
CA VAL A 32 1.75 -0.55 -1.37
C VAL A 32 0.38 -1.19 -1.28
N TYR A 33 -0.27 -1.12 -0.11
CA TYR A 33 -1.62 -1.67 0.09
C TYR A 33 -2.67 -1.02 -0.82
N ARG A 34 -2.57 0.29 -1.04
CA ARG A 34 -3.46 1.02 -1.96
C ARG A 34 -3.26 0.58 -3.40
N SER A 35 -2.02 0.44 -3.84
CA SER A 35 -1.70 -0.04 -5.19
C SER A 35 -2.15 -1.49 -5.41
N LEU A 36 -1.97 -2.37 -4.42
CA LEU A 36 -2.51 -3.73 -4.46
C LEU A 36 -4.02 -3.75 -4.66
N ARG A 37 -4.78 -3.01 -3.84
CA ARG A 37 -6.24 -2.91 -4.00
C ARG A 37 -6.64 -2.39 -5.37
N ARG A 38 -5.91 -1.41 -5.89
CA ARG A 38 -6.20 -0.80 -7.20
C ARG A 38 -5.95 -1.77 -8.36
N LEU A 39 -4.96 -2.65 -8.24
CA LEU A 39 -4.62 -3.64 -9.27
C LEU A 39 -5.36 -4.98 -9.08
N GLY A 40 -6.33 -5.05 -8.17
CA GLY A 40 -7.10 -6.26 -7.90
C GLY A 40 -6.34 -7.34 -7.13
N GLY A 41 -5.20 -7.00 -6.53
CA GLY A 41 -4.42 -7.90 -5.70
C GLY A 41 -5.07 -8.15 -4.33
N PRO A 42 -4.83 -9.31 -3.70
CA PRO A 42 -5.38 -9.63 -2.39
C PRO A 42 -4.79 -8.68 -1.33
N SER A 43 -5.60 -7.74 -0.86
CA SER A 43 -5.27 -6.86 0.26
C SER A 43 -5.77 -7.48 1.57
N SER A 44 -5.20 -8.60 1.99
CA SER A 44 -5.50 -9.11 3.32
C SER A 44 -4.83 -8.22 4.38
N PRO A 45 -5.54 -7.76 5.42
CA PRO A 45 -4.95 -6.99 6.52
C PRO A 45 -3.97 -7.80 7.38
N SER A 46 -3.98 -9.14 7.25
CA SER A 46 -3.10 -10.05 8.00
C SER A 46 -1.71 -10.22 7.38
N ARG A 47 -1.45 -9.57 6.24
CA ARG A 47 -0.22 -9.77 5.47
C ARG A 47 0.94 -8.98 6.05
N THR A 48 2.11 -9.61 6.17
CA THR A 48 3.34 -8.91 6.55
C THR A 48 3.74 -7.89 5.48
N PRO A 49 4.51 -6.83 5.83
CA PRO A 49 5.02 -5.87 4.85
C PRO A 49 5.78 -6.54 3.70
N ALA A 50 6.62 -7.53 3.99
CA ALA A 50 7.39 -8.28 3.00
C ALA A 50 6.48 -9.03 2.01
N GLU A 51 5.45 -9.71 2.49
CA GLU A 51 4.49 -10.41 1.62
C GLU A 51 3.67 -9.45 0.75
N ALA A 52 3.26 -8.29 1.30
CA ALA A 52 2.55 -7.27 0.53
C ALA A 52 3.43 -6.67 -0.58
N ALA A 53 4.70 -6.39 -0.27
CA ALA A 53 5.69 -5.92 -1.23
C ALA A 53 5.95 -6.97 -2.34
N ALA A 54 6.13 -8.24 -1.96
CA ALA A 54 6.33 -9.33 -2.91
C ALA A 54 5.14 -9.50 -3.87
N ALA A 55 3.91 -9.46 -3.33
CA ALA A 55 2.71 -9.54 -4.14
C ALA A 55 2.57 -8.36 -5.11
N LEU A 56 2.87 -7.14 -4.67
CA LEU A 56 2.82 -5.97 -5.56
C LEU A 56 3.91 -6.04 -6.62
N ALA A 57 5.10 -6.52 -6.29
CA ALA A 57 6.19 -6.70 -7.25
C ALA A 57 5.84 -7.72 -8.34
N GLY A 58 5.03 -8.74 -8.02
CA GLY A 58 4.48 -9.67 -9.00
C GLY A 58 3.47 -9.03 -9.96
N LEU A 59 2.63 -8.11 -9.47
CA LEU A 59 1.64 -7.40 -10.28
C LEU A 59 2.20 -6.19 -11.04
N LEU A 60 3.29 -5.61 -10.54
CA LEU A 60 3.88 -4.37 -11.04
C LEU A 60 5.42 -4.50 -11.12
N PRO A 61 5.94 -5.31 -12.06
CA PRO A 61 7.38 -5.56 -12.18
C PRO A 61 8.16 -4.28 -12.51
N GLU A 62 7.54 -3.33 -13.23
CA GLU A 62 8.10 -2.01 -13.57
C GLU A 62 8.47 -1.19 -12.32
N ALA A 63 7.79 -1.40 -11.20
CA ALA A 63 8.05 -0.71 -9.93
C ALA A 63 8.84 -1.56 -8.93
N LYS A 64 9.33 -2.75 -9.30
CA LYS A 64 9.97 -3.71 -8.37
C LYS A 64 11.10 -3.09 -7.55
N ALA A 65 11.96 -2.30 -8.20
CA ALA A 65 13.07 -1.61 -7.50
C ALA A 65 12.55 -0.63 -6.44
N ALA A 66 11.55 0.19 -6.77
CA ALA A 66 10.95 1.12 -5.81
C ALA A 66 10.23 0.40 -4.67
N ILE A 67 9.57 -0.72 -4.95
CA ILE A 67 8.91 -1.55 -3.95
C ILE A 67 9.94 -2.12 -2.96
N GLN A 68 11.06 -2.63 -3.46
CA GLN A 68 12.15 -3.13 -2.61
C GLN A 68 12.78 -2.02 -1.77
N THR A 69 13.04 -0.84 -2.34
CA THR A 69 13.54 0.32 -1.58
C THR A 69 12.60 0.69 -0.43
N LEU A 70 11.30 0.74 -0.69
CA LEU A 70 10.31 1.08 0.34
C LEU A 70 10.21 0.01 1.44
N LEU A 71 10.31 -1.28 1.07
CA LEU A 71 10.34 -2.38 2.03
C LEU A 71 11.58 -2.29 2.93
N ASN A 72 12.76 -2.12 2.35
CA ASN A 72 14.01 -2.04 3.10
C ASN A 72 14.00 -0.88 4.11
N GLU A 73 13.48 0.27 3.72
CA GLU A 73 13.37 1.42 4.63
C GLU A 73 12.31 1.20 5.71
N CYS A 74 11.21 0.52 5.40
CA CYS A 74 10.19 0.14 6.38
C CYS A 74 10.73 -0.87 7.41
N GLU A 75 11.41 -1.92 6.95
CA GLU A 75 12.04 -2.93 7.82
C GLU A 75 13.15 -2.30 8.68
N ARG A 76 13.94 -1.37 8.12
CA ARG A 76 14.89 -0.56 8.90
C ARG A 76 14.21 0.23 9.99
N SER A 77 13.09 0.89 9.70
CA SER A 77 12.35 1.65 10.71
C SER A 77 11.69 0.77 11.78
N LEU A 78 11.34 -0.48 11.45
CA LEU A 78 10.68 -1.42 12.36
C LEU A 78 11.67 -2.20 13.23
N TYR A 79 12.81 -2.60 12.67
CA TYR A 79 13.77 -3.52 13.31
C TYR A 79 15.12 -2.88 13.64
N SER A 80 15.40 -1.67 13.16
CA SER A 80 16.64 -0.96 13.47
C SER A 80 16.39 0.19 14.46
N LEU A 81 17.37 0.41 15.34
CA LEU A 81 17.43 1.58 16.22
C LEU A 81 17.70 2.89 15.46
N LYS A 82 17.96 2.82 14.14
CA LYS A 82 18.19 3.99 13.29
C LYS A 82 16.89 4.40 12.60
N PRO A 83 16.52 5.69 12.61
CA PRO A 83 15.37 6.17 11.86
C PRO A 83 15.60 5.90 10.37
N GLY A 84 14.66 5.18 9.74
CA GLY A 84 14.69 4.94 8.29
C GLY A 84 14.64 6.27 7.52
N TYR A 85 15.17 6.27 6.29
CA TYR A 85 15.23 7.47 5.46
C TYR A 85 13.87 7.77 4.85
N ILE A 86 13.07 8.54 5.57
CA ILE A 86 11.69 8.89 5.18
C ILE A 86 11.60 9.53 3.79
N TYR A 87 12.62 10.28 3.36
CA TYR A 87 12.66 10.86 2.02
C TYR A 87 12.70 9.79 0.91
N LEU A 88 13.53 8.76 1.09
CA LEU A 88 13.63 7.64 0.15
C LEU A 88 12.31 6.85 0.11
N ALA A 89 11.71 6.61 1.27
CA ALA A 89 10.41 5.95 1.37
C ALA A 89 9.30 6.73 0.64
N ARG A 90 9.22 8.06 0.83
CA ARG A 90 8.22 8.89 0.14
C ARG A 90 8.44 8.94 -1.37
N ARG A 91 9.69 9.02 -1.82
CA ARG A 91 10.04 8.99 -3.25
C ARG A 91 9.65 7.66 -3.88
N ALA A 92 10.00 6.55 -3.23
CA ALA A 92 9.63 5.21 -3.67
C ALA A 92 8.10 5.05 -3.73
N ALA A 93 7.38 5.50 -2.69
CA ALA A 93 5.92 5.47 -2.65
C ALA A 93 5.26 6.32 -3.76
N ALA A 94 5.88 7.44 -4.17
CA ALA A 94 5.41 8.23 -5.32
C ALA A 94 5.58 7.47 -6.64
N THR A 95 6.74 6.84 -6.85
CA THR A 95 7.01 6.00 -8.03
C THR A 95 6.02 4.84 -8.12
N ILE A 96 5.78 4.13 -7.01
CA ILE A 96 4.82 3.02 -6.95
C ILE A 96 3.41 3.47 -7.34
N ARG A 97 2.95 4.63 -6.85
CA ARG A 97 1.63 5.16 -7.20
C ARG A 97 1.53 5.53 -8.68
N LYS A 98 2.58 6.15 -9.23
CA LYS A 98 2.64 6.52 -10.65
C LYS A 98 2.51 5.28 -11.54
N GLU A 99 3.33 4.26 -11.29
CA GLU A 99 3.31 3.03 -12.10
C GLU A 99 2.02 2.21 -11.89
N ALA A 100 1.50 2.16 -10.66
CA ALA A 100 0.21 1.50 -10.41
C ALA A 100 -0.96 2.19 -11.13
N ASN A 101 -0.96 3.53 -11.18
CA ASN A 101 -1.96 4.28 -11.93
C ASN A 101 -1.84 4.03 -13.43
N ARG A 102 -0.61 4.01 -13.96
CA ARG A 102 -0.34 3.68 -15.37
C ARG A 102 -0.83 2.27 -15.71
N ALA A 103 -0.55 1.29 -14.86
CA ALA A 103 -1.01 -0.08 -15.02
C ALA A 103 -2.54 -0.19 -14.97
N ALA A 104 -3.19 0.49 -14.02
CA ALA A 104 -4.65 0.52 -13.93
C ALA A 104 -5.29 1.14 -15.18
N LEU A 105 -4.75 2.25 -15.69
CA LEU A 105 -5.20 2.88 -16.94
C LEU A 105 -5.08 1.93 -18.13
N ARG A 106 -3.94 1.22 -18.25
CA ARG A 106 -3.75 0.19 -19.31
C ARG A 106 -4.79 -0.91 -19.22
N ASN A 107 -5.13 -1.38 -18.02
CA ASN A 107 -6.14 -2.44 -17.84
C ASN A 107 -7.55 -1.96 -18.19
N ILE A 108 -7.90 -0.71 -17.86
CA ILE A 108 -9.19 -0.12 -18.22
C ILE A 108 -9.31 0.04 -19.74
N LEU A 109 -8.26 0.54 -20.41
CA LEU A 109 -8.24 0.70 -21.87
C LEU A 109 -8.39 -0.64 -22.60
N LYS A 110 -7.69 -1.69 -22.14
CA LYS A 110 -7.85 -3.06 -22.65
C LYS A 110 -9.25 -3.62 -22.41
N GLY A 111 -9.86 -3.31 -21.27
CA GLY A 111 -11.24 -3.69 -20.96
C GLY A 111 -12.25 -3.04 -21.90
N CYS A 112 -12.06 -1.76 -22.24
CA CYS A 112 -12.93 -1.01 -23.15
C CYS A 112 -12.88 -1.55 -24.59
N GLN A 113 -11.70 -1.95 -25.09
CA GLN A 113 -11.55 -2.60 -26.41
C GLN A 113 -12.33 -3.91 -26.53
N ARG A 114 -12.63 -4.59 -25.42
CA ARG A 114 -13.33 -5.88 -25.44
C ARG A 114 -14.86 -5.74 -25.53
N ILE A 115 -15.40 -4.55 -25.27
CA ILE A 115 -16.85 -4.27 -25.30
C ILE A 115 -17.29 -3.79 -26.69
N GLY A 116 -16.39 -3.21 -27.49
CA GLY A 116 -16.70 -2.67 -28.82
C GLY A 116 -16.60 -3.65 -30.01
N ASN A 117 -16.24 -4.91 -29.79
CA ASN A 117 -16.06 -5.94 -30.83
C ASN A 117 -17.07 -7.11 -30.69
N GLY A 118 -18.22 -6.87 -30.05
CA GLY A 118 -19.30 -7.85 -29.88
C GLY A 118 -20.55 -7.46 -30.66
#